data_AF-A0A8T5RDD6-F1
#
_entry.id   AF-A0A8T5RDD6-F1
#
_cell.length_a   1.000
_cell.length_b   1.000
_cell.length_c   1.000
_cell.angle_alpha   90.00
_cell.angle_beta   90.00
_cell.angle_gamma   90.00
#
_symmetry.space_group_name_H-M   'P 1'
#
loop_
_entity.id
_entity.type
_entity.pdbx_description
1 polymer ?
#
loop_
_entity_poly.entity_id
_entity_poly.type
_entity_poly.pdbx_seq_one_letter_code
_entity_poly.pdbx_strand_id
1 'polypeptide(L)'
;MVKLMEIPDEEFIYPGTRACAGCSMALIYRIALKALGPKTIITVPASCLTVLHGMQGFCTTKVSVLHTPFATTGASASGIVASLEDKGLADDVNVVAFAGDGGTVDIGIQSLSGAVERGTNFIYACYDNEAYMNTGVQRSGSTPLGAYSTTTPNGKTGYKKNMPKILEAHGIPYVATAISSYPLDLYDKFKNAMKINGPKYIHILAPCPPGWGYNPKDSIEIGRLAVQTGFWPLYEVIEGKFVLSKDSSKYLDPKKRKPIIEYLNTQKRFKNISDEDIERHKSYIEDQWKQIQKRIENE
;
A
#
# COMPACT_ATOMS: atom_id res chain seq x y z
N MET A 1 -9.74 17.49 3.31
CA MET A 1 -9.08 16.54 4.21
C MET A 1 -9.95 16.39 5.44
N VAL A 2 -10.34 15.17 5.77
CA VAL A 2 -11.15 14.85 6.96
C VAL A 2 -10.44 15.30 8.24
N LYS A 3 -11.19 15.75 9.24
CA LYS A 3 -10.65 16.03 10.58
C LYS A 3 -10.66 14.77 11.43
N LEU A 4 -9.78 14.68 12.42
CA LEU A 4 -9.71 13.49 13.30
C LEU A 4 -11.06 13.19 13.98
N MET A 5 -11.78 14.22 14.43
CA MET A 5 -13.09 14.08 15.07
C MET A 5 -14.22 13.66 14.12
N GLU A 6 -13.97 13.67 12.81
CA GLU A 6 -14.94 13.25 11.78
C GLU A 6 -14.76 11.77 11.40
N ILE A 7 -13.69 11.11 11.85
CA ILE A 7 -13.48 9.68 11.63
C ILE A 7 -14.42 8.90 12.57
N PRO A 8 -15.21 7.92 12.06
CA PRO A 8 -16.11 7.14 12.91
C PRO A 8 -15.39 6.40 14.04
N ASP A 9 -15.98 6.39 15.22
CA ASP A 9 -15.49 5.60 16.36
C ASP A 9 -15.62 4.09 16.10
N GLU A 10 -16.63 3.68 15.33
CA GLU A 10 -16.89 2.28 15.01
C GLU A 10 -15.68 1.59 14.38
N GLU A 11 -15.33 0.42 14.92
CA GLU A 11 -14.25 -0.44 14.42
C GLU A 11 -14.83 -1.67 13.73
N PHE A 12 -14.25 -2.01 12.58
CA PHE A 12 -14.58 -3.22 11.81
C PHE A 12 -13.51 -4.32 11.93
N ILE A 13 -12.53 -4.09 12.81
CA ILE A 13 -11.53 -5.08 13.22
C ILE A 13 -11.63 -5.27 14.73
N TYR A 14 -11.65 -6.51 15.19
CA TYR A 14 -11.66 -6.85 16.61
C TYR A 14 -10.25 -6.74 17.21
N PRO A 15 -10.14 -6.39 18.51
CA PRO A 15 -8.88 -6.56 19.23
C PRO A 15 -8.49 -8.05 19.29
N GLY A 16 -7.21 -8.34 19.61
CA GLY A 16 -6.73 -9.73 19.73
C GLY A 16 -6.31 -10.38 18.42
N THR A 17 -5.79 -9.59 17.47
CA THR A 17 -5.23 -10.14 16.22
C THR A 17 -3.87 -10.78 16.42
N ARG A 18 -3.43 -11.61 15.45
CA ARG A 18 -2.08 -12.20 15.43
C ARG A 18 -1.01 -11.33 14.77
N ALA A 19 -1.31 -10.04 14.55
CA ALA A 19 -0.35 -9.11 13.99
C ALA A 19 0.80 -8.85 14.99
N CYS A 20 2.00 -8.58 14.47
CA CYS A 20 3.13 -8.17 15.30
C CYS A 20 2.82 -6.85 16.04
N ALA A 21 3.47 -6.62 17.18
CA ALA A 21 3.49 -5.31 17.80
C ALA A 21 3.99 -4.25 16.80
N GLY A 22 3.33 -3.10 16.74
CA GLY A 22 3.68 -2.02 15.81
C GLY A 22 3.37 -2.30 14.32
N CYS A 23 2.60 -3.35 14.00
CA CYS A 23 2.30 -3.69 12.61
C CYS A 23 1.57 -2.55 11.86
N SER A 24 2.25 -1.89 10.91
CA SER A 24 1.63 -0.86 10.07
C SER A 24 0.51 -1.44 9.20
N MET A 25 0.65 -2.65 8.66
CA MET A 25 -0.40 -3.30 7.88
C MET A 25 -1.72 -3.46 8.66
N ALA A 26 -1.66 -3.74 9.97
CA ALA A 26 -2.85 -3.77 10.82
C ALA A 26 -3.49 -2.38 10.98
N LEU A 27 -2.68 -1.32 11.11
CA LEU A 27 -3.18 0.07 11.15
C LEU A 27 -3.80 0.49 9.83
N ILE A 28 -3.15 0.16 8.71
CA ILE A 28 -3.67 0.43 7.36
C ILE A 28 -5.03 -0.24 7.20
N TYR A 29 -5.12 -1.53 7.52
CA TYR A 29 -6.36 -2.29 7.38
C TYR A 29 -7.47 -1.72 8.26
N ARG A 30 -7.17 -1.39 9.53
CA ARG A 30 -8.13 -0.74 10.44
C ARG A 30 -8.66 0.59 9.88
N ILE A 31 -7.78 1.47 9.41
CA ILE A 31 -8.16 2.80 8.87
C ILE A 31 -8.96 2.65 7.58
N ALA A 32 -8.53 1.73 6.69
CA ALA A 32 -9.22 1.43 5.45
C ALA A 32 -10.65 0.95 5.72
N LEU A 33 -10.83 0.00 6.65
CA LEU A 33 -12.15 -0.50 7.00
C LEU A 33 -13.08 0.57 7.58
N LYS A 34 -12.56 1.50 8.40
CA LYS A 34 -13.34 2.66 8.87
C LYS A 34 -13.83 3.54 7.73
N ALA A 35 -13.03 3.70 6.67
CA ALA A 35 -13.44 4.47 5.50
C ALA A 35 -14.50 3.71 4.68
N LEU A 36 -14.29 2.40 4.49
CA LEU A 36 -15.12 1.51 3.67
C LEU A 36 -16.50 1.22 4.28
N GLY A 37 -16.59 1.07 5.61
CA GLY A 37 -17.82 0.78 6.32
C GLY A 37 -18.31 -0.68 6.20
N PRO A 38 -19.52 -0.98 6.72
CA PRO A 38 -19.99 -2.35 6.93
C PRO A 38 -20.39 -3.08 5.64
N LYS A 39 -20.85 -2.34 4.62
CA LYS A 39 -21.23 -2.92 3.31
C LYS A 39 -20.00 -3.15 2.44
N THR A 40 -19.12 -4.05 2.88
CA THR A 40 -17.83 -4.31 2.23
C THR A 40 -17.56 -5.81 2.18
N ILE A 41 -17.13 -6.31 1.03
CA ILE A 41 -16.57 -7.64 0.85
C ILE A 41 -15.10 -7.50 0.49
N ILE A 42 -14.24 -8.23 1.19
CA ILE A 42 -12.80 -8.18 1.00
C ILE A 42 -12.29 -9.51 0.49
N THR A 43 -11.51 -9.51 -0.59
CA THR A 43 -10.74 -10.69 -0.99
C THR A 43 -9.28 -10.53 -0.62
N VAL A 44 -8.73 -11.54 0.06
CA VAL A 44 -7.38 -11.50 0.63
C VAL A 44 -6.60 -12.75 0.20
N PRO A 45 -5.49 -12.61 -0.54
CA PRO A 45 -4.64 -13.75 -0.86
C PRO A 45 -3.82 -14.20 0.34
N ALA A 46 -3.30 -15.44 0.29
CA ALA A 46 -2.35 -15.95 1.27
C ALA A 46 -1.22 -14.93 1.58
N SER A 47 -1.19 -14.41 2.81
CA SER A 47 -0.32 -13.31 3.19
C SER A 47 -0.30 -13.07 4.71
N CYS A 48 0.47 -12.09 5.20
CA CYS A 48 0.39 -11.66 6.61
C CYS A 48 -1.03 -11.23 7.02
N LEU A 49 -1.83 -10.65 6.11
CA LEU A 49 -3.20 -10.25 6.42
C LEU A 49 -4.10 -11.47 6.62
N THR A 50 -3.87 -12.57 5.91
CA THR A 50 -4.54 -13.85 6.19
C THR A 50 -4.24 -14.33 7.61
N VAL A 51 -2.98 -14.23 8.05
CA VAL A 51 -2.59 -14.62 9.41
C VAL A 51 -3.20 -13.70 10.47
N LEU A 52 -3.34 -12.41 10.18
CA LEU A 52 -4.05 -11.44 11.02
C LEU A 52 -5.53 -11.82 11.21
N HIS A 53 -6.18 -12.35 10.17
CA HIS A 53 -7.56 -12.87 10.26
C HIS A 53 -7.72 -14.06 11.21
N GLY A 54 -6.63 -14.74 11.55
CA GLY A 54 -6.60 -15.84 12.51
C GLY A 54 -6.53 -17.21 11.85
N MET A 55 -6.37 -18.25 12.68
CA MET A 55 -6.52 -19.65 12.24
C MET A 55 -8.00 -20.05 12.30
N GLN A 56 -8.33 -21.19 11.70
CA GLN A 56 -9.69 -21.73 11.64
C GLN A 56 -10.44 -21.61 12.97
N GLY A 57 -11.67 -21.08 12.91
CA GLY A 57 -12.52 -20.85 14.09
C GLY A 57 -12.45 -19.44 14.68
N PHE A 58 -11.54 -18.57 14.21
CA PHE A 58 -11.47 -17.16 14.62
C PHE A 58 -11.78 -16.24 13.44
N CYS A 59 -12.51 -15.15 13.70
CA CYS A 59 -12.74 -14.06 12.75
C CYS A 59 -12.41 -12.73 13.44
N THR A 60 -11.36 -12.04 12.96
CA THR A 60 -10.92 -10.77 13.57
C THR A 60 -11.49 -9.54 12.87
N THR A 61 -12.45 -9.71 11.95
CA THR A 61 -13.10 -8.61 11.24
C THR A 61 -14.62 -8.73 11.26
N LYS A 62 -15.30 -7.60 11.12
CA LYS A 62 -16.77 -7.49 11.09
C LYS A 62 -17.35 -7.44 9.67
N VAL A 63 -16.49 -7.44 8.65
CA VAL A 63 -16.91 -7.47 7.23
C VAL A 63 -16.68 -8.85 6.63
N SER A 64 -17.32 -9.14 5.50
CA SER A 64 -17.15 -10.41 4.81
C SER A 64 -15.77 -10.51 4.16
N VAL A 65 -15.08 -11.62 4.39
CA VAL A 65 -13.75 -11.88 3.80
C VAL A 65 -13.76 -13.19 3.03
N LEU A 66 -13.26 -13.16 1.80
CA LEU A 66 -12.94 -14.32 0.98
C LEU A 66 -11.42 -14.48 0.88
N HIS A 67 -10.89 -15.50 1.53
CA HIS A 67 -9.50 -15.89 1.33
C HIS A 67 -9.32 -16.59 -0.02
N THR A 68 -8.23 -16.29 -0.72
CA THR A 68 -7.96 -16.78 -2.08
C THR A 68 -6.51 -17.26 -2.21
N PRO A 69 -6.18 -18.13 -3.18
CA PRO A 69 -4.80 -18.45 -3.52
C PRO A 69 -3.96 -17.20 -3.81
N PHE A 70 -2.63 -17.32 -3.66
CA PHE A 70 -1.76 -16.16 -3.64
C PHE A 70 -1.75 -15.33 -4.94
N ALA A 71 -1.92 -16.00 -6.09
CA ALA A 71 -1.86 -15.37 -7.41
C ALA A 71 -3.19 -14.76 -7.90
N THR A 72 -4.30 -15.01 -7.20
CA THR A 72 -5.65 -14.89 -7.79
C THR A 72 -6.46 -13.71 -7.29
N THR A 73 -5.88 -12.77 -6.52
CA THR A 73 -6.62 -11.67 -5.87
C THR A 73 -7.46 -10.85 -6.84
N GLY A 74 -6.88 -10.42 -7.98
CA GLY A 74 -7.61 -9.61 -8.97
C GLY A 74 -8.76 -10.39 -9.62
N ALA A 75 -8.53 -11.66 -9.96
CA ALA A 75 -9.55 -12.53 -10.52
C ALA A 75 -10.68 -12.83 -9.53
N SER A 76 -10.32 -13.07 -8.26
CA SER A 76 -11.28 -13.26 -7.16
C SER A 76 -12.19 -12.05 -6.99
N ALA A 77 -11.62 -10.84 -7.02
CA ALA A 77 -12.39 -9.61 -6.96
C ALA A 77 -13.33 -9.45 -8.17
N SER A 78 -12.87 -9.73 -9.39
CA SER A 78 -13.74 -9.72 -10.58
C SER A 78 -14.93 -10.67 -10.43
N GLY A 79 -14.72 -11.88 -9.88
CA GLY A 79 -15.80 -12.84 -9.66
C GLY A 79 -16.81 -12.38 -8.61
N ILE A 80 -16.35 -11.72 -7.53
CA ILE A 80 -17.24 -11.12 -6.53
C ILE A 80 -18.07 -10.00 -7.17
N VAL A 81 -17.45 -9.10 -7.93
CA VAL A 81 -18.15 -8.01 -8.63
C VAL A 81 -19.22 -8.56 -9.57
N ALA A 82 -18.86 -9.51 -10.43
CA ALA A 82 -19.81 -10.14 -11.36
C ALA A 82 -20.99 -10.81 -10.63
N SER A 83 -20.74 -11.46 -9.48
CA SER A 83 -21.83 -12.04 -8.69
C SER A 83 -22.73 -10.98 -8.04
N LEU A 84 -22.21 -9.83 -7.67
CA LEU A 84 -23.01 -8.73 -7.12
C LEU A 84 -23.81 -8.03 -8.21
N GLU A 85 -23.26 -7.90 -9.42
CA GLU A 85 -23.97 -7.36 -10.60
C GLU A 85 -25.18 -8.23 -10.94
N ASP A 86 -24.99 -9.56 -11.03
CA ASP A 86 -26.08 -10.52 -11.27
C ASP A 86 -27.20 -10.45 -10.21
N LYS A 87 -26.83 -10.12 -8.96
CA LYS A 87 -27.77 -9.96 -7.85
C LYS A 87 -28.37 -8.55 -7.74
N GLY A 88 -27.95 -7.59 -8.57
CA GLY A 88 -28.35 -6.19 -8.46
C GLY A 88 -27.85 -5.48 -7.20
N LEU A 89 -26.73 -5.93 -6.62
CA LEU A 89 -26.13 -5.42 -5.38
C LEU A 89 -24.79 -4.69 -5.59
N ALA A 90 -24.34 -4.54 -6.84
CA ALA A 90 -23.02 -4.00 -7.16
C ALA A 90 -22.83 -2.54 -6.70
N ASP A 91 -23.89 -1.73 -6.70
CA ASP A 91 -23.85 -0.33 -6.25
C ASP A 91 -23.95 -0.19 -4.71
N ASP A 92 -24.38 -1.24 -4.03
CA ASP A 92 -24.61 -1.25 -2.58
C ASP A 92 -23.40 -1.74 -1.78
N VAL A 93 -22.55 -2.57 -2.39
CA VAL A 93 -21.51 -3.33 -1.69
C VAL A 93 -20.13 -3.03 -2.28
N ASN A 94 -19.23 -2.52 -1.44
CA ASN A 94 -17.85 -2.28 -1.83
C ASN A 94 -17.10 -3.62 -2.00
N VAL A 95 -16.45 -3.82 -3.15
CA VAL A 95 -15.51 -4.94 -3.34
C VAL A 95 -14.08 -4.43 -3.23
N VAL A 96 -13.32 -5.03 -2.30
CA VAL A 96 -11.93 -4.65 -2.03
C VAL A 96 -11.00 -5.85 -2.15
N ALA A 97 -10.05 -5.79 -3.07
CA ALA A 97 -8.89 -6.68 -3.09
C ALA A 97 -7.83 -6.11 -2.15
N PHE A 98 -7.44 -6.86 -1.12
CA PHE A 98 -6.44 -6.40 -0.14
C PHE A 98 -5.26 -7.38 -0.11
N ALA A 99 -4.14 -6.98 -0.70
CA ALA A 99 -2.98 -7.85 -0.91
C ALA A 99 -1.68 -7.21 -0.42
N GLY A 100 -0.72 -8.06 -0.03
CA GLY A 100 0.66 -7.61 0.18
C GLY A 100 1.36 -7.31 -1.14
N ASP A 101 2.55 -6.73 -1.07
CA ASP A 101 3.40 -6.49 -2.24
C ASP A 101 3.66 -7.76 -3.04
N GLY A 102 4.08 -8.87 -2.42
CA GLY A 102 4.33 -10.12 -3.15
C GLY A 102 3.13 -10.64 -3.96
N GLY A 103 1.92 -10.45 -3.44
CA GLY A 103 0.65 -10.82 -4.11
C GLY A 103 0.15 -9.77 -5.11
N THR A 104 0.87 -8.66 -5.27
CA THR A 104 0.51 -7.54 -6.15
C THR A 104 1.56 -7.30 -7.22
N VAL A 105 2.80 -7.05 -6.79
CA VAL A 105 3.90 -6.59 -7.65
C VAL A 105 4.62 -7.73 -8.36
N ASP A 106 4.46 -8.95 -7.83
CA ASP A 106 5.07 -10.18 -8.33
C ASP A 106 4.00 -11.18 -8.79
N ILE A 107 3.60 -12.16 -7.96
CA ILE A 107 2.84 -13.33 -8.43
C ILE A 107 1.40 -13.01 -8.83
N GLY A 108 0.77 -12.01 -8.19
CA GLY A 108 -0.62 -11.63 -8.48
C GLY A 108 -0.77 -10.52 -9.52
N ILE A 109 0.32 -10.03 -10.12
CA ILE A 109 0.25 -8.94 -11.10
C ILE A 109 -0.60 -9.30 -12.32
N GLN A 110 -0.55 -10.56 -12.78
CA GLN A 110 -1.32 -11.02 -13.93
C GLN A 110 -2.83 -10.97 -13.66
N SER A 111 -3.28 -11.40 -12.47
CA SER A 111 -4.70 -11.37 -12.13
C SER A 111 -5.21 -9.95 -11.88
N LEU A 112 -4.37 -9.07 -11.31
CA LEU A 112 -4.65 -7.64 -11.20
C LEU A 112 -4.77 -6.99 -12.59
N SER A 113 -3.77 -7.15 -13.45
CA SER A 113 -3.76 -6.62 -14.81
C SER A 113 -5.00 -7.05 -15.60
N GLY A 114 -5.38 -8.33 -15.56
CA GLY A 114 -6.58 -8.81 -16.23
C GLY A 114 -7.88 -8.27 -15.63
N ALA A 115 -7.97 -8.08 -14.31
CA ALA A 115 -9.14 -7.47 -13.68
C ALA A 115 -9.32 -6.01 -14.09
N VAL A 116 -8.21 -5.29 -14.18
CA VAL A 116 -8.15 -3.91 -14.64
C VAL A 116 -8.53 -3.79 -16.11
N GLU A 117 -7.99 -4.65 -16.98
CA GLU A 117 -8.34 -4.71 -18.41
C GLU A 117 -9.85 -4.90 -18.62
N ARG A 118 -10.50 -5.74 -17.82
CA ARG A 118 -11.96 -5.95 -17.85
C ARG A 118 -12.78 -4.77 -17.31
N GLY A 119 -12.15 -3.74 -16.76
CA GLY A 119 -12.85 -2.61 -16.15
C GLY A 119 -13.58 -2.96 -14.85
N THR A 120 -13.13 -3.99 -14.13
CA THR A 120 -13.78 -4.45 -12.87
C THR A 120 -13.98 -3.28 -11.91
N ASN A 121 -15.19 -3.08 -11.37
CA ASN A 121 -15.47 -2.01 -10.41
C ASN A 121 -15.08 -2.39 -8.97
N PHE A 122 -13.83 -2.14 -8.58
CA PHE A 122 -13.29 -2.55 -7.28
C PHE A 122 -12.17 -1.63 -6.80
N ILE A 123 -11.81 -1.74 -5.53
CA ILE A 123 -10.59 -1.14 -4.97
C ILE A 123 -9.55 -2.24 -4.79
N TYR A 124 -8.38 -2.11 -5.40
CA TYR A 124 -7.23 -2.95 -5.12
C TYR A 124 -6.24 -2.18 -4.23
N ALA A 125 -6.16 -2.56 -2.96
CA ALA A 125 -5.24 -2.02 -1.98
C ALA A 125 -4.02 -2.95 -1.80
N CYS A 126 -2.85 -2.44 -2.15
CA CYS A 126 -1.57 -3.09 -1.91
C CYS A 126 -0.95 -2.52 -0.64
N TYR A 127 -0.89 -3.30 0.44
CA TYR A 127 -0.02 -2.96 1.56
C TYR A 127 1.41 -3.40 1.23
N ASP A 128 2.26 -2.44 0.94
CA ASP A 128 3.64 -2.67 0.54
C ASP A 128 4.54 -2.64 1.78
N ASN A 129 4.81 -3.80 2.36
CA ASN A 129 5.82 -3.96 3.40
C ASN A 129 7.19 -4.34 2.82
N GLU A 130 7.34 -4.33 1.49
CA GLU A 130 8.60 -4.39 0.75
C GLU A 130 9.41 -5.70 0.88
N ALA A 131 8.75 -6.79 1.28
CA ALA A 131 9.28 -8.15 1.22
C ALA A 131 8.14 -9.15 1.41
N TYR A 132 8.36 -10.42 1.08
CA TYR A 132 7.48 -11.50 1.52
C TYR A 132 7.65 -11.73 3.03
N MET A 133 6.97 -10.91 3.84
CA MET A 133 7.19 -10.88 5.29
C MET A 133 6.74 -12.16 5.99
N ASN A 134 5.61 -12.73 5.57
CA ASN A 134 5.02 -13.91 6.22
C ASN A 134 5.94 -15.14 6.16
N THR A 135 6.64 -15.29 5.04
CA THR A 135 7.47 -16.46 4.77
C THR A 135 8.88 -16.33 5.32
N GLY A 136 9.21 -15.24 6.01
CA GLY A 136 10.55 -15.00 6.56
C GLY A 136 11.38 -13.98 5.77
N VAL A 137 10.75 -12.88 5.33
CA VAL A 137 11.43 -11.70 4.79
C VAL A 137 12.24 -12.02 3.51
N GLN A 138 11.61 -12.66 2.53
CA GLN A 138 12.22 -12.89 1.21
C GLN A 138 12.04 -11.67 0.30
N ARG A 139 12.99 -11.45 -0.62
CA ARG A 139 12.95 -10.36 -1.60
C ARG A 139 11.69 -10.40 -2.48
N SER A 140 11.08 -9.23 -2.68
CA SER A 140 9.96 -8.99 -3.61
C SER A 140 10.30 -7.94 -4.67
N GLY A 141 9.46 -7.76 -5.68
CA GLY A 141 9.47 -6.64 -6.63
C GLY A 141 9.52 -5.28 -5.95
N SER A 142 8.95 -5.16 -4.75
CA SER A 142 8.87 -3.92 -3.98
C SER A 142 10.06 -3.67 -3.06
N THR A 143 10.91 -4.69 -2.80
CA THR A 143 12.11 -4.51 -1.97
C THR A 143 13.00 -3.37 -2.51
N PRO A 144 13.45 -2.40 -1.69
CA PRO A 144 14.29 -1.30 -2.12
C PRO A 144 15.70 -1.75 -2.52
N LEU A 145 16.39 -0.89 -3.27
CA LEU A 145 17.82 -1.02 -3.55
C LEU A 145 18.62 -1.12 -2.23
N GLY A 146 19.59 -2.01 -2.16
CA GLY A 146 20.48 -2.20 -1.00
C GLY A 146 19.82 -2.88 0.20
N ALA A 147 18.52 -3.19 0.16
CA ALA A 147 17.84 -3.84 1.27
C ALA A 147 18.17 -5.34 1.35
N TYR A 148 18.61 -5.78 2.53
CA TYR A 148 18.75 -7.17 2.91
C TYR A 148 17.40 -7.89 2.89
N SER A 149 17.42 -9.14 2.46
CA SER A 149 16.34 -10.11 2.66
C SER A 149 16.97 -11.50 2.82
N THR A 150 16.21 -12.50 3.28
CA THR A 150 16.73 -13.87 3.42
C THR A 150 17.13 -14.52 2.08
N THR A 151 16.62 -14.03 0.95
CA THR A 151 16.98 -14.48 -0.40
C THR A 151 17.91 -13.53 -1.14
N THR A 152 18.21 -12.36 -0.57
CA THR A 152 19.19 -11.39 -1.09
C THR A 152 20.07 -10.86 0.06
N PRO A 153 20.95 -11.70 0.62
CA PRO A 153 21.73 -11.35 1.81
C PRO A 153 22.74 -10.21 1.57
N ASN A 154 23.14 -10.01 0.32
CA ASN A 154 24.05 -8.92 -0.08
C ASN A 154 23.30 -7.63 -0.47
N GLY A 155 21.99 -7.56 -0.21
CA GLY A 155 21.15 -6.46 -0.66
C GLY A 155 20.59 -6.69 -2.07
N LYS A 156 19.42 -6.11 -2.35
CA LYS A 156 18.83 -6.12 -3.70
C LYS A 156 19.55 -5.10 -4.59
N THR A 157 19.90 -5.48 -5.82
CA THR A 157 20.70 -4.64 -6.75
C THR A 157 19.88 -3.67 -7.60
N GLY A 158 18.59 -3.93 -7.78
CA GLY A 158 17.68 -3.12 -8.60
C GLY A 158 16.73 -2.25 -7.78
N TYR A 159 16.19 -1.20 -8.40
CA TYR A 159 15.12 -0.41 -7.81
C TYR A 159 13.82 -1.20 -7.64
N LYS A 160 12.93 -0.71 -6.78
CA LYS A 160 11.61 -1.32 -6.63
C LYS A 160 10.76 -1.09 -7.88
N LYS A 161 9.94 -2.09 -8.23
CA LYS A 161 8.98 -1.98 -9.34
C LYS A 161 7.95 -0.91 -8.99
N ASN A 162 7.74 0.05 -9.89
CA ASN A 162 6.78 1.13 -9.66
C ASN A 162 5.37 0.70 -10.10
N MET A 163 4.67 -0.02 -9.21
CA MET A 163 3.31 -0.48 -9.49
C MET A 163 2.31 0.64 -9.76
N PRO A 164 2.28 1.76 -9.00
CA PRO A 164 1.40 2.89 -9.32
C PRO A 164 1.49 3.30 -10.80
N LYS A 165 2.70 3.51 -11.33
CA LYS A 165 2.89 3.85 -12.74
C LYS A 165 2.43 2.78 -13.72
N ILE A 166 2.60 1.51 -13.38
CA ILE A 166 2.10 0.40 -14.21
C ILE A 166 0.57 0.46 -14.28
N LEU A 167 -0.11 0.72 -13.16
CA LEU A 167 -1.56 0.85 -13.12
C LEU A 167 -2.05 2.14 -13.77
N GLU A 168 -1.32 3.24 -13.67
CA GLU A 168 -1.60 4.46 -14.44
C GLU A 168 -1.52 4.19 -15.95
N ALA A 169 -0.57 3.37 -16.41
CA ALA A 169 -0.44 3.00 -17.81
C ALA A 169 -1.61 2.13 -18.33
N HIS A 170 -2.37 1.48 -17.44
CA HIS A 170 -3.64 0.86 -17.80
C HIS A 170 -4.78 1.86 -18.01
N GLY A 171 -4.58 3.15 -17.71
CA GLY A 171 -5.60 4.19 -17.86
C GLY A 171 -6.72 4.11 -16.83
N ILE A 172 -6.45 3.56 -15.64
CA ILE A 172 -7.49 3.40 -14.61
C ILE A 172 -7.91 4.76 -14.01
N PRO A 173 -9.18 4.91 -13.58
CA PRO A 173 -9.70 6.19 -13.13
C PRO A 173 -9.11 6.68 -11.80
N TYR A 174 -8.46 5.80 -11.02
CA TYR A 174 -7.88 6.19 -9.74
C TYR A 174 -6.64 5.38 -9.37
N VAL A 175 -5.53 6.09 -9.12
CA VAL A 175 -4.31 5.56 -8.50
C VAL A 175 -3.94 6.44 -7.32
N ALA A 176 -3.57 5.88 -6.17
CA ALA A 176 -3.07 6.66 -5.05
C ALA A 176 -1.91 5.98 -4.33
N THR A 177 -1.03 6.77 -3.72
CA THR A 177 -0.02 6.28 -2.77
C THR A 177 -0.35 6.74 -1.36
N ALA A 178 -0.19 5.88 -0.35
CA ALA A 178 -0.53 6.22 1.03
C ALA A 178 0.41 5.56 2.06
N ILE A 179 0.21 5.86 3.35
CA ILE A 179 0.90 5.23 4.48
C ILE A 179 0.12 5.47 5.78
N SER A 180 0.15 4.53 6.74
CA SER A 180 -0.58 4.68 8.02
C SER A 180 -0.10 5.82 8.92
N SER A 181 1.13 6.32 8.72
CA SER A 181 1.68 7.45 9.49
C SER A 181 0.99 8.79 9.18
N TYR A 182 0.21 8.83 8.09
CA TYR A 182 -0.66 9.94 7.70
C TYR A 182 -2.11 9.42 7.61
N PRO A 183 -2.75 9.13 8.75
CA PRO A 183 -4.00 8.37 8.79
C PRO A 183 -5.18 9.10 8.15
N LEU A 184 -5.21 10.44 8.19
CA LEU A 184 -6.28 11.24 7.58
C LEU A 184 -6.21 11.18 6.04
N ASP A 185 -5.00 11.31 5.48
CA ASP A 185 -4.75 11.15 4.04
C ASP A 185 -5.09 9.73 3.57
N LEU A 186 -4.71 8.71 4.34
CA LEU A 186 -5.08 7.31 4.06
C LEU A 186 -6.60 7.11 4.05
N TYR A 187 -7.30 7.61 5.08
CA TYR A 187 -8.75 7.51 5.19
C TYR A 187 -9.46 8.19 4.00
N ASP A 188 -9.07 9.43 3.69
CA ASP A 188 -9.64 10.20 2.58
C ASP A 188 -9.44 9.50 1.24
N LYS A 189 -8.28 8.89 0.99
CA LYS A 189 -8.01 8.15 -0.25
C LYS A 189 -8.93 6.95 -0.45
N PHE A 190 -9.29 6.24 0.62
CA PHE A 190 -10.32 5.19 0.53
C PHE A 190 -11.72 5.78 0.31
N LYS A 191 -12.06 6.89 0.98
CA LYS A 191 -13.35 7.59 0.75
C LYS A 191 -13.48 8.12 -0.67
N ASN A 192 -12.41 8.63 -1.26
CA ASN A 192 -12.38 9.14 -2.62
C ASN A 192 -12.50 7.99 -3.63
N ALA A 193 -11.74 6.90 -3.43
CA ALA A 193 -11.82 5.73 -4.29
C ALA A 193 -13.25 5.14 -4.37
N MET A 194 -14.02 5.15 -3.29
CA MET A 194 -15.41 4.67 -3.29
C MET A 194 -16.38 5.53 -4.11
N LYS A 195 -16.03 6.78 -4.40
CA LYS A 195 -16.88 7.68 -5.21
C LYS A 195 -16.66 7.48 -6.72
N ILE A 196 -15.71 6.61 -7.09
CA ILE A 196 -15.24 6.43 -8.46
C ILE A 196 -15.64 5.03 -8.93
N ASN A 197 -16.30 4.98 -10.08
CA ASN A 197 -16.64 3.73 -10.76
C ASN A 197 -15.46 3.22 -11.60
N GLY A 198 -15.28 1.92 -11.64
CA GLY A 198 -14.21 1.24 -12.39
C GLY A 198 -13.10 0.69 -11.47
N PRO A 199 -11.93 0.34 -12.03
CA PRO A 199 -10.81 -0.18 -11.25
C PRO A 199 -10.05 0.95 -10.52
N LYS A 200 -9.82 0.80 -9.22
CA LYS A 200 -9.10 1.77 -8.39
C LYS A 200 -7.92 1.10 -7.72
N TYR A 201 -6.76 1.74 -7.68
CA TYR A 201 -5.56 1.19 -7.05
C TYR A 201 -5.01 2.10 -5.95
N ILE A 202 -4.69 1.53 -4.79
CA ILE A 202 -4.04 2.24 -3.68
C ILE A 202 -2.79 1.47 -3.26
N HIS A 203 -1.63 2.10 -3.37
CA HIS A 203 -0.33 1.55 -3.00
C HIS A 203 0.17 2.14 -1.68
N ILE A 204 0.20 1.33 -0.63
CA ILE A 204 0.28 1.82 0.75
C ILE A 204 1.56 1.29 1.39
N LEU A 205 2.53 2.15 1.68
CA LEU A 205 3.74 1.71 2.39
C LEU A 205 3.36 1.22 3.79
N ALA A 206 3.88 0.06 4.18
CA ALA A 206 3.54 -0.61 5.42
C ALA A 206 4.82 -0.99 6.19
N PRO A 207 5.40 -0.06 6.98
CA PRO A 207 6.53 -0.38 7.86
C PRO A 207 6.32 -1.66 8.66
N CYS A 208 7.29 -2.58 8.54
CA CYS A 208 7.26 -3.89 9.15
C CYS A 208 8.37 -4.01 10.19
N PRO A 209 8.07 -3.97 11.51
CA PRO A 209 9.09 -4.01 12.55
C PRO A 209 10.02 -5.23 12.49
N PRO A 210 9.51 -6.48 12.39
CA PRO A 210 10.40 -7.64 12.30
C PRO A 210 11.15 -7.71 10.96
N GLY A 211 10.50 -7.30 9.87
CA GLY A 211 11.07 -7.40 8.53
C GLY A 211 12.14 -6.36 8.22
N TRP A 212 11.90 -5.11 8.59
CA TRP A 212 12.85 -4.01 8.38
C TRP A 212 13.87 -3.92 9.51
N GLY A 213 13.57 -4.56 10.65
CA GLY A 213 14.45 -4.70 11.80
C GLY A 213 14.62 -3.40 12.57
N TYR A 214 13.52 -2.91 13.14
CA TYR A 214 13.48 -1.72 14.00
C TYR A 214 12.58 -1.96 15.23
N ASN A 215 12.58 -1.06 16.22
CA ASN A 215 11.75 -1.23 17.42
C ASN A 215 10.27 -0.96 17.09
N PRO A 216 9.33 -1.87 17.42
CA PRO A 216 7.90 -1.72 17.14
C PRO A 216 7.29 -0.33 17.44
N LYS A 217 7.75 0.34 18.51
CA LYS A 217 7.25 1.68 18.90
C LYS A 217 7.52 2.77 17.85
N ASP A 218 8.54 2.58 17.01
CA ASP A 218 9.03 3.57 16.05
C ASP A 218 8.30 3.50 14.70
N SER A 219 7.31 2.61 14.54
CA SER A 219 6.64 2.35 13.25
C SER A 219 6.04 3.60 12.61
N ILE A 220 5.44 4.49 13.42
CA ILE A 220 4.88 5.76 12.92
C ILE A 220 6.00 6.71 12.49
N GLU A 221 7.07 6.81 13.27
CA GLU A 221 8.19 7.72 12.99
C GLU A 221 8.94 7.30 11.72
N ILE A 222 9.21 6.00 11.54
CA ILE A 222 9.83 5.48 10.32
C ILE A 222 8.96 5.74 9.09
N GLY A 223 7.64 5.57 9.21
CA GLY A 223 6.74 5.92 8.12
C GLY A 223 6.72 7.42 7.82
N ARG A 224 6.85 8.29 8.83
CA ARG A 224 7.02 9.74 8.62
C ARG A 224 8.34 10.05 7.94
N LEU A 225 9.44 9.39 8.33
CA LEU A 225 10.74 9.55 7.69
C LEU A 225 10.71 9.17 6.21
N ALA A 226 9.99 8.12 5.83
CA ALA A 226 9.82 7.74 4.42
C ALA A 226 9.24 8.90 3.57
N VAL A 227 8.23 9.60 4.08
CA VAL A 227 7.65 10.77 3.41
C VAL A 227 8.57 12.00 3.51
N GLN A 228 9.12 12.26 4.70
CA GLN A 228 9.98 13.42 4.98
C GLN A 228 11.29 13.43 4.20
N THR A 229 11.84 12.27 3.89
CA THR A 229 13.03 12.11 3.03
C THR A 229 12.71 12.14 1.55
N GLY A 230 11.42 12.16 1.19
CA GLY A 230 10.97 12.10 -0.20
C GLY A 230 10.99 10.69 -0.80
N PHE A 231 11.36 9.65 -0.04
CA PHE A 231 11.35 8.26 -0.50
C PHE A 231 9.94 7.75 -0.86
N TRP A 232 8.92 8.21 -0.14
CA TRP A 232 7.52 7.84 -0.36
C TRP A 232 6.63 9.07 -0.57
N PRO A 233 6.52 9.61 -1.80
CA PRO A 233 5.60 10.70 -2.09
C PRO A 233 4.15 10.20 -1.98
N LEU A 234 3.30 11.00 -1.33
CA LEU A 234 1.86 10.78 -1.19
C LEU A 234 1.12 11.58 -2.27
N TYR A 235 0.34 10.91 -3.11
CA TYR A 235 -0.43 11.55 -4.18
C TYR A 235 -1.66 10.73 -4.57
N GLU A 236 -2.52 11.33 -5.38
CA GLU A 236 -3.62 10.72 -6.12
C GLU A 236 -3.44 11.02 -7.62
N VAL A 237 -3.95 10.15 -8.47
CA VAL A 237 -4.16 10.36 -9.90
C VAL A 237 -5.62 10.05 -10.14
N ILE A 238 -6.41 11.07 -10.45
CA ILE A 238 -7.86 11.00 -10.56
C ILE A 238 -8.20 11.33 -12.01
N GLU A 239 -8.72 10.35 -12.75
CA GLU A 239 -9.06 10.51 -14.19
C GLU A 239 -7.88 11.06 -15.01
N GLY A 240 -6.67 10.55 -14.73
CA GLY A 240 -5.43 11.00 -15.37
C GLY A 240 -4.79 12.25 -14.75
N LYS A 241 -5.50 12.99 -13.90
CA LYS A 241 -5.01 14.20 -13.22
C LYS A 241 -4.25 13.88 -11.93
N PHE A 242 -2.98 14.22 -11.89
CA PHE A 242 -2.07 14.09 -10.77
C PHE A 242 -2.30 15.18 -9.70
N VAL A 243 -2.59 14.74 -8.48
CA VAL A 243 -2.79 15.61 -7.32
C VAL A 243 -1.82 15.19 -6.21
N LEU A 244 -0.84 16.04 -5.93
CA LEU A 244 0.10 15.82 -4.82
C LEU A 244 -0.60 16.07 -3.47
N SER A 245 -0.51 15.11 -2.54
CA SER A 245 -1.10 15.28 -1.20
C SER A 245 -0.47 16.46 -0.47
N LYS A 246 -1.27 17.14 0.36
CA LYS A 246 -0.82 18.28 1.19
C LYS A 246 0.42 17.94 2.01
N ASP A 247 0.46 16.76 2.63
CA ASP A 247 1.59 16.33 3.46
C ASP A 247 2.90 16.12 2.68
N SER A 248 2.80 15.89 1.37
CA SER A 248 3.94 15.78 0.46
C SER A 248 4.28 17.07 -0.28
N SER A 249 3.33 17.99 -0.45
CA SER A 249 3.50 19.24 -1.23
C SER A 249 4.72 20.07 -0.83
N LYS A 250 5.01 20.17 0.47
CA LYS A 250 6.16 20.95 0.98
C LYS A 250 7.52 20.38 0.59
N TYR A 251 7.60 19.11 0.19
CA TYR A 251 8.83 18.44 -0.22
C TYR A 251 9.11 18.61 -1.72
N LEU A 252 8.29 19.37 -2.46
CA LEU A 252 8.66 19.88 -3.78
C LEU A 252 9.96 20.69 -3.71
N ASP A 253 10.14 21.46 -2.63
CA ASP A 253 11.41 22.10 -2.28
C ASP A 253 12.38 21.04 -1.69
N PRO A 254 13.47 20.68 -2.40
CA PRO A 254 14.41 19.67 -1.92
C PRO A 254 15.06 20.05 -0.59
N LYS A 255 15.18 21.35 -0.26
CA LYS A 255 15.78 21.82 1.00
C LYS A 255 14.92 21.48 2.22
N LYS A 256 13.64 21.19 2.04
CA LYS A 256 12.70 20.78 3.10
C LYS A 256 12.68 19.26 3.30
N ARG A 257 13.33 18.49 2.43
CA ARG A 257 13.47 17.04 2.60
C ARG A 257 14.56 16.75 3.62
N LYS A 258 14.32 15.76 4.48
CA LYS A 258 15.38 15.20 5.31
C LYS A 258 16.37 14.40 4.45
N PRO A 259 17.65 14.31 4.82
CA PRO A 259 18.60 13.39 4.19
C PRO A 259 18.09 11.95 4.22
N ILE A 260 18.16 11.24 3.09
CA ILE A 260 17.69 9.85 2.97
C ILE A 260 18.36 8.91 3.98
N ILE A 261 19.60 9.21 4.37
CA ILE A 261 20.36 8.43 5.35
C ILE A 261 19.68 8.38 6.73
N GLU A 262 18.91 9.40 7.12
CA GLU A 262 18.11 9.37 8.35
C GLU A 262 17.03 8.29 8.31
N TYR A 263 16.43 8.04 7.14
CA TYR A 263 15.48 6.95 6.97
C TYR A 263 16.21 5.60 6.91
N LEU A 264 17.28 5.47 6.12
CA LEU A 264 17.98 4.20 5.93
C LEU A 264 18.59 3.66 7.24
N ASN A 265 19.24 4.52 8.04
CA ASN A 265 19.92 4.12 9.27
C ASN A 265 18.99 3.63 10.39
N THR A 266 17.69 3.91 10.31
CA THR A 266 16.72 3.44 11.32
C THR A 266 16.35 1.96 11.16
N GLN A 267 16.82 1.29 10.11
CA GLN A 267 16.36 -0.03 9.70
C GLN A 267 17.53 -1.00 9.51
N LYS A 268 17.54 -2.13 10.21
CA LYS A 268 18.61 -3.14 10.06
C LYS A 268 18.72 -3.70 8.64
N ARG A 269 17.64 -3.68 7.84
CA ARG A 269 17.70 -4.15 6.44
C ARG A 269 18.67 -3.35 5.55
N PHE A 270 19.10 -2.16 5.96
CA PHE A 270 20.10 -1.36 5.24
C PHE A 270 21.47 -1.32 5.95
N LYS A 271 21.71 -2.18 6.96
CA LYS A 271 22.94 -2.15 7.77
C LYS A 271 24.23 -2.21 6.93
N ASN A 272 24.21 -2.93 5.80
CA ASN A 272 25.37 -3.13 4.93
C ASN A 272 25.21 -2.42 3.57
N ILE A 273 24.35 -1.40 3.48
CA ILE A 273 24.19 -0.64 2.22
C ILE A 273 25.49 0.08 1.87
N SER A 274 25.89 0.06 0.60
CA SER A 274 27.09 0.75 0.12
C SER A 274 26.85 2.27 -0.06
N ASP A 275 27.90 3.06 -0.01
CA ASP A 275 27.83 4.50 -0.31
C ASP A 275 27.34 4.76 -1.74
N GLU A 276 27.70 3.89 -2.69
CA GLU A 276 27.21 3.91 -4.06
C GLU A 276 25.67 3.74 -4.10
N ASP A 277 25.13 2.76 -3.38
CA ASP A 277 23.68 2.53 -3.32
C ASP A 277 22.93 3.67 -2.60
N ILE A 278 23.55 4.30 -1.59
CA ILE A 278 23.01 5.51 -0.96
C ILE A 278 22.92 6.65 -1.98
N GLU A 279 23.95 6.86 -2.81
CA GLU A 279 23.94 7.90 -3.84
C GLU A 279 22.92 7.61 -4.96
N ARG A 280 22.76 6.33 -5.30
CA ARG A 280 21.69 5.87 -6.19
C ARG A 280 20.30 6.15 -5.63
N HIS A 281 20.07 5.98 -4.33
CA HIS A 281 18.82 6.39 -3.68
C HIS A 281 18.58 7.90 -3.77
N LYS A 282 19.60 8.73 -3.53
CA LYS A 282 19.46 10.20 -3.66
C LYS A 282 19.08 10.59 -5.08
N SER A 283 19.78 10.03 -6.07
CA SER A 283 19.52 10.27 -7.50
C SER A 283 18.11 9.84 -7.88
N TYR A 284 17.69 8.64 -7.45
CA TYR A 284 16.35 8.13 -7.68
C TYR A 284 15.26 9.04 -7.09
N ILE A 285 15.41 9.47 -5.84
CA ILE A 285 14.47 10.39 -5.18
C ILE A 285 14.40 11.71 -5.98
N GLU A 286 15.54 12.29 -6.31
CA GLU A 286 15.57 13.55 -7.05
C GLU A 286 14.87 13.45 -8.41
N ASP A 287 15.10 12.36 -9.15
CA ASP A 287 14.43 12.11 -10.42
C ASP A 287 12.92 11.88 -10.25
N GLN A 288 12.50 11.17 -9.20
CA GLN A 288 11.07 11.01 -8.88
C GLN A 288 10.40 12.36 -8.63
N TRP A 289 11.03 13.24 -7.85
CA TRP A 289 10.44 14.54 -7.52
C TRP A 289 10.47 15.51 -8.69
N LYS A 290 11.49 15.48 -9.57
CA LYS A 290 11.47 16.22 -10.84
C LYS A 290 10.31 15.76 -11.73
N GLN A 291 10.03 14.47 -11.79
CA GLN A 291 8.88 13.95 -12.54
C GLN A 291 7.56 14.39 -11.93
N ILE A 292 7.43 14.37 -10.59
CA ILE A 292 6.25 14.89 -9.89
C ILE A 292 6.04 16.37 -10.22
N GLN A 293 7.08 17.19 -10.16
CA GLN A 293 6.99 18.61 -10.51
C GLN A 293 6.51 18.82 -11.95
N LYS A 294 7.09 18.10 -12.92
CA LYS A 294 6.65 18.16 -14.32
C LYS A 294 5.18 17.77 -14.50
N ARG A 295 4.69 16.79 -13.75
CA ARG A 295 3.28 16.38 -13.81
C ARG A 295 2.34 17.46 -13.31
N ILE A 296 2.73 18.18 -12.26
CA ILE A 296 1.96 19.31 -11.73
C ILE A 296 1.97 20.50 -12.70
N GLU A 297 3.07 20.75 -13.40
CA GLU A 297 3.23 21.86 -14.34
C GLU A 297 2.55 21.63 -15.70
N ASN A 298 2.36 20.37 -16.10
CA ASN A 298 1.75 19.99 -17.39
C ASN A 298 0.22 19.84 -17.33
N GLU A 299 -0.42 20.29 -16.25
CA GLU A 299 -1.88 20.33 -16.03
C GLU A 299 -2.43 21.76 -16.03
#